data_AF-A0AAW1HXA1-F1
#
_entry.id   AF-A0AAW1HXA1-F1
#
_cell.length_a   1.000
_cell.length_b   1.000
_cell.length_c   1.000
_cell.angle_alpha   90.00
_cell.angle_beta   90.00
_cell.angle_gamma   90.00
#
_symmetry.space_group_name_H-M   'P 1'
#
loop_
_entity.id
_entity.type
_entity.pdbx_description
1 polymer ?
#
loop_
_entity_poly.entity_id
_entity_poly.type
_entity_poly.pdbx_seq_one_letter_code
_entity_poly.pdbx_strand_id
1 'polypeptide(L)'
;MFDFYRNRRISVADYNNFKRFYRRKLEDNKRSFNDILLRNSNNKSKTVWKIIRGETTSDNSSDLSIYYDDKLVGDPVNLCDLFNDYFSTINGITTNDTVLNHSVKLHSNSMFLDSATISEVYAVIIAVSKKMSAGLDGIPCNILGHVAEFLAYPLTQLVNQ
;
A
#
# COMPACT_ATOMS: atom_id res chain seq x y z
N MET A 1 -32.28 37.05 -20.00
CA MET A 1 -32.67 35.62 -20.10
C MET A 1 -32.98 35.06 -18.71
N PHE A 2 -33.81 35.76 -17.92
CA PHE A 2 -34.13 35.39 -16.53
C PHE A 2 -35.63 35.57 -16.19
N ASP A 3 -36.50 35.66 -17.20
CA ASP A 3 -37.93 35.97 -16.99
C ASP A 3 -38.89 34.77 -17.09
N PHE A 4 -38.38 33.53 -17.02
CA PHE A 4 -39.25 32.33 -17.14
C PHE A 4 -39.79 31.78 -15.81
N TYR A 5 -39.48 32.38 -14.66
CA TYR A 5 -39.84 31.85 -13.34
C TYR A 5 -41.01 32.57 -12.65
N ARG A 6 -41.94 33.14 -13.40
CA ARG A 6 -43.21 33.66 -12.86
C ARG A 6 -44.36 32.77 -13.33
N ASN A 7 -44.91 31.96 -12.42
CA ASN A 7 -46.18 31.23 -12.54
C ASN A 7 -46.26 29.96 -13.42
N ARG A 8 -45.46 28.93 -13.10
CA ARG A 8 -45.86 27.54 -13.36
C ARG A 8 -45.71 26.72 -12.08
N ARG A 9 -46.80 26.10 -11.61
CA ARG A 9 -46.71 25.01 -10.63
C ARG A 9 -45.88 23.90 -11.29
N ILE A 10 -44.65 23.72 -10.85
CA ILE A 10 -43.75 22.66 -11.34
C ILE A 10 -44.39 21.34 -10.92
N SER A 11 -44.67 20.46 -11.89
CA SER A 11 -45.16 19.12 -11.59
C SER A 11 -44.11 18.35 -10.79
N VAL A 12 -44.52 17.47 -9.88
CA VAL A 12 -43.61 16.57 -9.15
C VAL A 12 -42.75 15.76 -10.14
N ALA A 13 -43.32 15.41 -11.30
CA ALA A 13 -42.60 14.75 -12.38
C ALA A 13 -41.48 15.62 -12.97
N ASP A 14 -41.73 16.91 -13.21
CA ASP A 14 -40.75 17.85 -13.75
C ASP A 14 -39.60 18.09 -12.77
N TYR A 15 -39.92 18.23 -11.48
CA TYR A 15 -38.92 18.34 -10.42
C TYR A 15 -38.04 17.08 -10.35
N ASN A 16 -38.63 15.89 -10.38
CA ASN A 16 -37.88 14.63 -10.35
C ASN A 16 -37.00 14.46 -11.58
N ASN A 17 -37.48 14.84 -12.76
CA ASN A 17 -36.70 14.84 -14.00
C ASN A 17 -35.52 15.81 -13.92
N PHE A 18 -35.74 17.02 -13.44
CA PHE A 18 -34.68 18.01 -13.24
C PHE A 18 -33.64 17.54 -12.22
N LYS A 19 -34.09 16.98 -11.09
CA LYS A 19 -33.22 16.39 -10.06
C LYS A 19 -32.36 15.26 -10.63
N ARG A 20 -32.95 14.38 -11.45
CA ARG A 20 -32.22 13.28 -12.11
C ARG A 20 -31.21 13.81 -13.12
N PHE A 21 -31.60 14.78 -13.95
CA PHE A 21 -30.70 15.42 -14.91
C PHE A 21 -29.51 16.08 -14.21
N TYR A 22 -29.79 16.83 -13.15
CA TYR A 22 -28.76 17.52 -12.38
C TYR A 22 -27.79 16.54 -11.70
N ARG A 23 -28.30 15.46 -11.11
CA ARG A 23 -27.45 14.39 -10.54
C ARG A 23 -26.54 13.76 -11.58
N ARG A 24 -27.07 13.43 -12.77
CA ARG A 24 -26.25 12.93 -13.88
C ARG A 24 -25.16 13.92 -14.27
N LYS A 25 -25.49 15.20 -14.39
CA LYS A 25 -24.49 16.23 -14.70
C LYS A 25 -23.40 16.34 -13.64
N LEU A 26 -23.72 16.17 -12.36
CA LEU A 26 -22.72 16.13 -11.30
C LEU A 26 -21.81 14.90 -11.44
N GLU A 27 -22.38 13.72 -11.69
CA GLU A 27 -21.62 12.48 -11.88
C GLU A 27 -20.68 12.56 -13.10
N ASP A 28 -21.18 13.06 -14.24
CA ASP A 28 -20.41 13.24 -15.46
C ASP A 28 -19.24 14.22 -15.25
N ASN A 29 -19.50 15.35 -14.58
CA ASN A 29 -18.47 16.33 -14.26
C ASN A 29 -17.40 15.75 -13.32
N LYS A 30 -17.81 15.03 -12.27
CA LYS A 30 -16.87 14.36 -11.35
C LYS A 30 -15.99 13.36 -12.09
N ARG A 31 -16.58 12.54 -12.96
CA ARG A 31 -15.84 11.56 -13.77
C ARG A 31 -14.83 12.25 -14.68
N SER A 32 -15.26 13.25 -15.44
CA SER A 32 -14.40 14.00 -16.35
C SER A 32 -13.24 14.68 -15.64
N PHE A 33 -13.49 15.27 -14.47
CA PHE A 33 -12.45 15.87 -13.64
C PHE A 33 -11.40 14.84 -13.18
N ASN A 34 -11.86 13.70 -12.64
CA ASN A 34 -10.97 12.63 -12.20
C ASN A 34 -10.16 12.03 -13.36
N ASP A 35 -10.77 11.88 -14.54
CA ASP A 35 -10.09 11.39 -15.74
C ASP A 35 -8.96 12.33 -16.19
N ILE A 36 -9.22 13.65 -16.21
CA ILE A 36 -8.20 14.66 -16.55
C ILE A 36 -7.06 14.61 -15.53
N LEU A 37 -7.41 14.53 -14.24
CA LEU A 37 -6.46 14.52 -13.14
C LEU A 37 -5.57 13.26 -13.17
N LEU A 38 -6.12 12.10 -13.50
CA LEU A 38 -5.35 10.86 -13.67
C LEU A 38 -4.45 10.89 -14.92
N ARG A 39 -4.96 11.38 -16.05
CA ARG A 39 -4.22 11.48 -17.32
C ARG A 39 -2.98 12.37 -17.18
N ASN A 40 -3.11 13.48 -16.45
CA ASN A 40 -2.05 14.47 -16.28
C ASN A 40 -1.13 14.18 -15.09
N SER A 41 -1.36 13.09 -14.34
CA SER A 41 -0.58 12.81 -13.14
C SER A 41 0.79 12.17 -13.44
N ASN A 42 1.83 12.68 -12.79
CA ASN A 42 3.18 12.09 -12.85
C ASN A 42 3.24 10.75 -12.09
N ASN A 43 2.42 10.57 -11.05
CA ASN A 43 2.30 9.33 -10.29
C ASN A 43 0.84 8.91 -10.21
N LYS A 44 0.43 8.02 -11.11
CA LYS A 44 -0.96 7.55 -11.23
C LYS A 44 -1.43 6.86 -9.96
N SER A 45 -0.62 5.98 -9.38
CA SER A 45 -0.98 5.23 -8.17
C SER A 45 -1.26 6.15 -6.98
N LYS A 46 -0.39 7.14 -6.71
CA LYS A 46 -0.62 8.13 -5.64
C LYS A 46 -1.88 8.96 -5.89
N THR A 47 -2.14 9.29 -7.15
CA THR A 47 -3.26 10.12 -7.56
C THR A 47 -4.59 9.39 -7.41
N VAL A 48 -4.66 8.12 -7.82
CA VAL A 48 -5.79 7.22 -7.56
C VAL A 48 -6.06 7.12 -6.06
N TRP A 49 -5.03 6.87 -5.25
CA TRP A 49 -5.18 6.80 -3.80
C TRP A 49 -5.70 8.09 -3.17
N LYS A 50 -5.31 9.25 -3.72
CA LYS A 50 -5.83 10.56 -3.28
C LYS A 50 -7.32 10.72 -3.59
N ILE A 51 -7.76 10.31 -4.79
CA ILE A 51 -9.18 10.33 -5.18
C ILE A 51 -9.99 9.42 -4.25
N ILE A 52 -9.53 8.17 -4.05
CA ILE A 52 -10.20 7.22 -3.16
C ILE A 52 -10.29 7.78 -1.75
N ARG A 53 -9.19 8.30 -1.21
CA ARG A 53 -9.19 8.90 0.13
C ARG A 53 -10.23 10.00 0.24
N GLY A 54 -10.28 10.93 -0.72
CA GLY A 54 -11.25 12.04 -0.71
C GLY A 54 -12.72 11.62 -0.82
N GLU A 55 -13.02 10.46 -1.39
CA GLU A 55 -14.40 9.92 -1.47
C GLU A 55 -14.74 8.95 -0.31
N THR A 56 -13.73 8.33 0.32
CA THR A 56 -13.93 7.33 1.39
C THR A 56 -13.79 7.91 2.79
N THR A 57 -12.97 8.94 3.02
CA THR A 57 -12.84 9.54 4.35
C THR A 57 -14.00 10.51 4.60
N SER A 58 -15.04 10.07 5.30
CA SER A 58 -15.64 10.95 6.30
C SER A 58 -14.58 11.12 7.41
N ASP A 59 -14.37 12.33 7.93
CA ASP A 59 -13.46 12.64 9.05
C ASP A 59 -13.84 11.96 10.39
N ASN A 60 -14.49 10.80 10.33
CA ASN A 60 -14.74 9.95 11.46
C ASN A 60 -13.49 9.11 11.70
N SER A 61 -12.51 9.70 12.40
CA SER A 61 -11.56 8.93 13.20
C SER A 61 -12.33 8.24 14.33
N SER A 62 -13.16 7.26 14.00
CA SER A 62 -13.75 6.38 15.01
C SER A 62 -12.62 5.51 15.55
N ASP A 63 -12.45 5.52 16.87
CA ASP A 63 -11.55 4.59 17.54
C ASP A 63 -11.87 3.16 17.05
N LEU A 64 -10.86 2.51 16.47
CA LEU A 64 -10.98 1.15 15.97
C LEU A 64 -11.31 0.27 17.17
N SER A 65 -12.47 -0.39 17.16
CA SER A 65 -12.84 -1.31 18.22
C SER A 65 -13.56 -2.53 17.65
N ILE A 66 -13.26 -3.70 18.19
CA ILE A 66 -13.88 -4.97 17.79
C ILE A 66 -14.47 -5.64 19.02
N TYR A 67 -15.54 -6.41 18.83
CA TYR A 67 -16.01 -7.33 19.84
C TYR A 67 -15.28 -8.66 19.72
N TYR A 68 -14.69 -9.12 20.82
CA TYR A 68 -14.07 -10.43 20.94
C TYR A 68 -14.42 -11.02 22.30
N ASP A 69 -14.95 -12.25 22.32
CA ASP A 69 -15.49 -12.92 23.52
C ASP A 69 -16.40 -12.00 24.36
N ASP A 70 -17.39 -11.39 23.70
CA ASP A 70 -18.35 -10.44 24.29
C ASP A 70 -17.74 -9.20 24.95
N LYS A 71 -16.45 -8.91 24.72
CA LYS A 71 -15.77 -7.70 25.19
C LYS A 71 -15.45 -6.77 24.03
N LEU A 72 -15.69 -5.49 24.24
CA LEU A 72 -15.26 -4.44 23.31
C LEU A 72 -13.78 -4.15 23.55
N VAL A 73 -12.93 -4.49 22.58
CA VAL A 73 -11.50 -4.18 22.58
C VAL A 73 -11.29 -2.99 21.65
N GLY A 74 -10.89 -1.85 22.21
CA GLY A 74 -10.60 -0.61 21.45
C GLY A 74 -9.17 -0.11 21.60
N ASP A 75 -8.38 -0.75 22.46
CA ASP A 75 -6.97 -0.39 22.63
C ASP A 75 -6.15 -0.95 21.43
N PRO A 76 -5.37 -0.12 20.73
CA PRO A 76 -4.64 -0.53 19.53
C PRO A 76 -3.64 -1.67 19.73
N VAL A 77 -3.00 -1.75 20.91
CA VAL A 77 -2.02 -2.81 21.20
C VAL A 77 -2.76 -4.13 21.33
N ASN A 78 -3.80 -4.16 22.17
CA ASN A 78 -4.62 -5.35 22.35
C ASN A 78 -5.29 -5.82 21.05
N LEU A 79 -5.69 -4.89 20.17
CA LEU A 79 -6.20 -5.24 18.84
C LEU A 79 -5.15 -5.93 17.97
N CYS A 80 -3.93 -5.38 17.90
CA CYS A 80 -2.84 -5.99 17.14
C CYS A 80 -2.51 -7.39 17.65
N ASP A 81 -2.44 -7.56 18.97
CA ASP A 81 -2.13 -8.85 19.60
C ASP A 81 -3.21 -9.89 19.27
N LEU A 82 -4.49 -9.52 19.37
CA LEU A 82 -5.61 -10.38 19.04
C LEU A 82 -5.60 -10.82 17.57
N PHE A 83 -5.30 -9.91 16.65
CA PHE A 83 -5.12 -10.24 15.24
C PHE A 83 -3.94 -11.20 15.04
N ASN A 84 -2.80 -10.94 15.69
CA ASN A 84 -1.62 -11.79 15.61
C ASN A 84 -1.90 -13.20 16.14
N ASP A 85 -2.57 -13.32 17.28
CA ASP A 85 -2.94 -14.59 17.89
C ASP A 85 -3.92 -15.38 17.00
N TYR A 86 -4.93 -14.71 16.45
CA TYR A 86 -5.89 -15.34 15.54
C TYR A 86 -5.20 -15.93 14.30
N PHE A 87 -4.38 -15.13 13.60
CA PHE A 87 -3.75 -15.58 12.35
C PHE A 87 -2.56 -16.51 12.56
N SER A 88 -1.86 -16.43 13.70
CA SER A 88 -0.83 -17.41 14.08
C SER A 88 -1.43 -18.77 14.43
N THR A 89 -2.64 -18.81 14.98
CA THR A 89 -3.31 -20.06 15.37
C THR A 89 -4.01 -20.75 14.20
N ILE A 90 -4.54 -20.00 13.24
CA ILE A 90 -5.28 -20.55 12.09
C ILE A 90 -4.36 -21.17 11.05
N ASN A 91 -3.17 -20.58 10.89
CA ASN A 91 -2.13 -21.22 10.12
C ASN A 91 -1.50 -22.29 11.02
N GLY A 92 -2.07 -23.50 10.98
CA GLY A 92 -1.47 -24.72 11.54
C GLY A 92 -0.15 -25.11 10.86
N ILE A 93 0.74 -24.14 10.63
CA ILE A 93 2.12 -24.35 10.26
C ILE A 93 2.79 -24.84 11.54
N THR A 94 2.57 -26.11 11.83
CA THR A 94 3.54 -26.91 12.56
C THR A 94 4.86 -26.74 11.83
N THR A 95 5.76 -25.94 12.39
CA THR A 95 7.18 -25.90 12.03
C THR A 95 7.82 -27.21 12.47
N ASN A 96 7.32 -28.33 11.93
CA ASN A 96 8.15 -29.51 11.76
C ASN A 96 9.08 -29.19 10.59
N ASP A 97 10.04 -28.29 10.85
CA ASP A 97 11.20 -28.08 9.99
C ASP A 97 12.03 -29.36 10.05
N THR A 98 11.53 -30.41 9.40
CA THR A 98 12.41 -31.43 8.85
C THR A 98 13.26 -30.68 7.85
N VAL A 99 14.51 -30.41 8.22
CA VAL A 99 15.57 -29.99 7.30
C VAL A 99 15.65 -31.07 6.24
N LEU A 100 14.87 -30.92 5.17
CA LEU A 100 14.96 -31.76 3.99
C LEU A 100 16.27 -31.35 3.36
N ASN A 101 17.31 -32.17 3.57
CA ASN A 101 18.53 -32.15 2.77
C ASN A 101 18.15 -32.46 1.32
N HIS A 102 17.61 -31.47 0.63
CA HIS A 102 17.25 -31.57 -0.76
C HIS A 102 18.55 -31.46 -1.56
N SER A 103 19.13 -32.60 -1.91
CA SER A 103 20.18 -32.65 -2.92
C SER A 103 19.54 -32.24 -4.25
N VAL A 104 19.60 -30.94 -4.56
CA VAL A 104 19.11 -30.39 -5.83
C VAL A 104 19.91 -31.04 -6.96
N LYS A 105 19.24 -31.86 -7.78
CA LYS A 105 19.85 -32.36 -9.02
C LYS A 105 19.97 -31.19 -9.98
N LEU A 106 21.19 -30.87 -10.39
CA LEU A 106 21.47 -29.81 -11.36
C LEU A 106 20.70 -30.09 -12.65
N HIS A 107 19.76 -29.20 -13.02
CA HIS A 107 19.02 -29.28 -14.28
C HIS A 107 19.76 -28.48 -15.35
N SER A 108 19.72 -28.92 -16.61
CA SER A 108 20.25 -28.18 -17.76
C SER A 108 19.68 -26.77 -17.97
N ASN A 109 18.58 -26.42 -17.30
CA ASN A 109 17.94 -25.10 -17.35
C ASN A 109 18.17 -24.31 -16.05
N SER A 110 19.15 -24.70 -15.25
CA SER A 110 19.51 -23.98 -14.02
C SER A 110 20.27 -22.72 -14.38
N MET A 111 19.97 -21.63 -13.68
CA MET A 111 20.77 -20.41 -13.74
C MET A 111 21.78 -20.43 -12.60
N PHE A 112 23.04 -20.21 -12.93
CA PHE A 112 24.11 -20.03 -11.96
C PHE A 112 24.46 -18.55 -11.92
N LEU A 113 24.65 -18.01 -10.72
CA LEU A 113 25.12 -16.65 -10.54
C LEU A 113 26.64 -16.67 -10.52
N ASP A 114 27.25 -15.73 -11.23
CA ASP A 114 28.65 -15.42 -11.04
C ASP A 114 28.87 -14.71 -9.70
N SER A 115 30.08 -14.83 -9.16
CA SER A 115 30.46 -14.13 -7.93
C SER A 115 30.32 -12.62 -8.09
N ALA A 116 29.68 -11.98 -7.11
CA ALA A 116 29.54 -10.54 -7.07
C ALA A 116 30.89 -9.86 -6.78
N THR A 117 31.12 -8.71 -7.40
CA THR A 117 32.28 -7.86 -7.12
C THR A 117 31.98 -6.83 -6.02
N ILE A 118 33.03 -6.30 -5.39
CA ILE A 118 32.90 -5.25 -4.37
C ILE A 118 32.21 -4.01 -4.95
N SER A 119 32.53 -3.64 -6.19
CA SER A 119 31.94 -2.49 -6.87
C SER A 119 30.44 -2.66 -7.11
N GLU A 120 29.99 -3.86 -7.48
CA GLU A 120 28.57 -4.17 -7.65
C GLU A 120 27.84 -4.08 -6.32
N VAL A 121 28.37 -4.69 -5.26
CA VAL A 121 27.79 -4.63 -3.92
C VAL A 121 27.73 -3.18 -3.42
N TYR A 122 28.80 -2.42 -3.58
CA TYR A 122 28.84 -0.99 -3.24
C TYR A 122 27.76 -0.20 -4.00
N ALA A 123 27.65 -0.39 -5.32
CA ALA A 123 26.65 0.28 -6.15
C ALA A 123 25.23 -0.06 -5.70
N VAL A 124 24.97 -1.32 -5.33
CA VAL A 124 23.69 -1.75 -4.77
C VAL A 124 23.39 -1.02 -3.46
N ILE A 125 24.34 -0.97 -2.52
CA ILE A 125 24.16 -0.28 -1.23
C ILE A 125 23.82 1.20 -1.44
N ILE A 126 24.52 1.89 -2.34
CA ILE A 126 24.26 3.30 -2.66
C ILE A 126 22.90 3.52 -3.33
N ALA A 127 22.45 2.54 -4.12
CA ALA A 127 21.14 2.57 -4.78
C ALA A 127 19.97 2.27 -3.83
N VAL A 128 20.23 1.75 -2.62
CA VAL A 128 19.19 1.51 -1.62
C VAL A 128 18.46 2.81 -1.27
N SER A 129 17.17 2.67 -0.93
CA SER A 129 16.30 3.79 -0.62
C SER A 129 16.83 4.66 0.52
N LYS A 130 16.90 5.97 0.30
CA LYS A 130 17.34 6.97 1.31
C LYS A 130 16.23 7.36 2.30
N LYS A 131 15.26 6.49 2.53
CA LYS A 131 14.13 6.75 3.44
C LYS A 131 14.57 6.63 4.89
N MET A 132 13.90 7.38 5.78
CA MET A 132 14.10 7.31 7.23
C MET A 132 13.32 6.16 7.90
N SER A 133 12.50 5.43 7.14
CA SER A 133 11.81 4.26 7.68
C SER A 133 12.83 3.19 8.03
N ALA A 134 12.77 2.69 9.26
CA ALA A 134 13.59 1.58 9.73
C ALA A 134 12.84 0.25 9.64
N GLY A 135 13.60 -0.83 9.53
CA GLY A 135 13.07 -2.20 9.63
C GLY A 135 12.92 -2.65 11.09
N LEU A 136 12.85 -3.96 11.29
CA LEU A 136 12.77 -4.59 12.62
C LEU A 136 13.99 -4.28 13.50
N ASP A 137 15.14 -4.02 12.88
CA ASP A 137 16.41 -3.67 13.54
C ASP A 137 16.46 -2.21 14.01
N GLY A 138 15.48 -1.38 13.65
CA GLY A 138 15.47 0.04 13.99
C GLY A 138 16.51 0.87 13.23
N ILE A 139 17.18 0.31 12.22
CA ILE A 139 18.22 1.00 11.44
C ILE A 139 17.61 1.53 10.13
N PRO A 140 17.57 2.86 9.91
CA PRO A 140 17.05 3.42 8.67
C PRO A 140 18.02 3.24 7.51
N CYS A 141 17.47 2.95 6.33
CA CYS A 141 18.25 2.65 5.12
C CYS A 141 19.14 3.80 4.63
N ASN A 142 18.88 5.05 5.02
CA ASN A 142 19.74 6.17 4.65
C ASN A 142 21.14 6.08 5.25
N ILE A 143 21.33 5.41 6.39
CA ILE A 143 22.64 5.26 7.03
C ILE A 143 23.56 4.40 6.15
N LEU A 144 22.99 3.40 5.45
CA LEU A 144 23.75 2.47 4.61
C LEU A 144 24.63 3.20 3.59
N GLY A 145 24.15 4.31 3.01
CA GLY A 145 24.93 5.09 2.07
C GLY A 145 26.17 5.74 2.68
N HIS A 146 26.14 6.09 3.97
CA HIS A 146 27.27 6.69 4.68
C HIS A 146 28.32 5.66 5.12
N VAL A 147 27.93 4.40 5.28
CA VAL A 147 28.82 3.31 5.71
C VAL A 147 29.13 2.31 4.59
N ALA A 148 28.70 2.61 3.35
CA ALA A 148 28.79 1.71 2.21
C ALA A 148 30.23 1.25 1.93
N GLU A 149 31.20 2.13 2.11
CA GLU A 149 32.63 1.82 1.92
C GLU A 149 33.13 0.75 2.90
N PHE A 150 32.61 0.72 4.13
CA PHE A 150 32.97 -0.26 5.15
C PHE A 150 32.20 -1.58 5.00
N LEU A 151 30.96 -1.52 4.49
CA LEU A 151 30.10 -2.69 4.34
C LEU A 151 30.32 -3.46 3.04
N ALA A 152 30.77 -2.80 1.98
CA ALA A 152 30.86 -3.42 0.65
C ALA A 152 31.75 -4.67 0.68
N TYR A 153 32.95 -4.59 1.25
CA TYR A 153 33.87 -5.72 1.33
C TYR A 153 33.32 -6.94 2.11
N PRO A 154 32.89 -6.79 3.39
CA PRO A 154 32.38 -7.94 4.14
C PRO A 154 31.11 -8.53 3.53
N LEU A 155 30.23 -7.71 2.95
CA LEU A 155 29.03 -8.21 2.26
C LEU A 155 29.37 -8.97 0.99
N THR A 156 30.36 -8.53 0.20
CA THR A 156 30.83 -9.30 -0.96
C THR A 156 31.33 -10.69 -0.56
N GLN A 157 32.08 -10.78 0.55
CA GLN A 157 32.55 -12.08 1.05
C GLN A 157 31.39 -12.99 1.44
N LEU A 158 30.37 -12.46 2.12
CA LEU A 158 29.19 -13.23 2.54
C LEU A 158 28.32 -13.68 1.37
N VAL A 159 28.14 -12.83 0.35
CA VAL A 159 27.30 -13.14 -0.83
C VAL A 159 27.94 -14.22 -1.71
N ASN A 160 29.27 -14.32 -1.71
CA ASN A 160 30.03 -15.26 -2.53
C ASN A 160 30.42 -16.56 -1.80
N GLN A 161 29.96 -16.76 -0.55
CA GLN A 161 30.08 -18.05 0.14
C GLN A 161 29.10 -19.08 -0.43
#